data_AF-A0A819NPM0-F1
#
_entry.id   AF-A0A819NPM0-F1
#
_cell.length_a   1.000
_cell.length_b   1.000
_cell.length_c   1.000
_cell.angle_alpha   90.00
_cell.angle_beta   90.00
_cell.angle_gamma   90.00
#
_symmetry.space_group_name_H-M   'P 1'
#
loop_
_entity.id
_entity.type
_entity.pdbx_description
1 polymer ?
#
loop_
_entity_poly.entity_id
_entity_poly.type
_entity_poly.pdbx_seq_one_letter_code
_entity_poly.pdbx_strand_id
1 'polypeptide(L)'
;MAQLESLANELLLDLFEFFDTANLLQAFYGLNSRFNELLYSHFQVHQLDLKSVSKETFDIISKKFLPLIINQIISLHLSSDETPGLPELFLSGGLTLNRFISSQ
;
A
#
# COMPACT_ATOMS: atom_id res chain seq x y z
N MET A 1 17.66 25.88 1.03
CA MET A 1 16.73 24.89 1.62
C MET A 1 16.73 23.68 0.70
N ALA A 2 17.03 22.48 1.21
CA ALA A 2 16.93 21.26 0.41
C ALA A 2 15.44 20.95 0.20
N GLN A 3 15.03 20.71 -1.04
CA GLN A 3 13.69 20.23 -1.34
C GLN A 3 13.69 18.71 -1.26
N LEU A 4 12.65 18.11 -0.69
CA LEU A 4 12.51 16.64 -0.62
C LEU A 4 12.68 16.00 -2.01
N GLU A 5 12.18 16.69 -3.04
CA GLU A 5 12.28 16.30 -4.45
C GLU A 5 13.70 16.32 -5.01
N SER A 6 14.67 16.94 -4.32
CA SER A 6 16.09 16.93 -4.71
C SER A 6 16.86 15.71 -4.18
N LEU A 7 16.25 14.92 -3.28
CA LEU A 7 16.87 13.69 -2.78
C LEU A 7 17.05 12.68 -3.91
N ALA A 8 18.08 11.83 -3.81
CA ALA A 8 18.24 10.69 -4.71
C ALA A 8 17.11 9.66 -4.51
N ASN A 9 16.85 8.84 -5.53
CA ASN A 9 15.83 7.81 -5.45
C ASN A 9 16.13 6.80 -4.33
N GLU A 10 17.41 6.42 -4.12
CA GLU A 10 17.75 5.49 -3.05
C GLU A 10 17.40 6.05 -1.67
N LEU A 11 17.69 7.35 -1.43
CA LEU A 11 17.37 7.99 -0.15
C LEU A 11 15.87 8.11 0.10
N LEU A 12 15.07 8.30 -0.96
CA LEU A 12 13.61 8.31 -0.85
C LEU A 12 13.08 6.90 -0.55
N LEU A 13 13.64 5.86 -1.17
CA LEU A 13 13.28 4.48 -0.88
C LEU A 13 13.69 4.08 0.54
N ASP A 14 14.88 4.47 1.00
CA ASP A 14 15.31 4.28 2.39
C ASP A 14 14.35 4.97 3.37
N LEU A 15 13.81 6.14 3.02
CA LEU A 15 12.78 6.81 3.81
C LEU A 15 11.47 6.03 3.83
N PHE A 16 11.09 5.37 2.74
CA PHE A 16 9.85 4.61 2.66
C PHE A 16 9.80 3.45 3.65
N GLU A 17 10.94 2.83 3.97
CA GLU A 17 11.05 1.75 4.96
C GLU A 17 10.64 2.15 6.39
N PHE A 18 10.53 3.46 6.68
CA PHE A 18 10.08 3.96 7.99
C PHE A 18 8.57 4.17 8.09
N PHE A 19 7.81 4.00 6.99
CA PHE A 19 6.37 4.20 6.98
C PHE A 19 5.63 2.87 6.81
N ASP A 20 4.49 2.73 7.48
CA ASP A 20 3.52 1.70 7.07
C ASP A 20 2.87 2.08 5.74
N THR A 21 2.18 1.11 5.14
CA THR A 21 1.57 1.29 3.82
C THR A 21 0.56 2.43 3.78
N ALA A 22 -0.24 2.63 4.82
CA ALA A 22 -1.25 3.69 4.84
C ALA A 22 -0.59 5.06 4.87
N ASN A 23 0.39 5.25 5.74
CA ASN A 23 1.16 6.48 5.85
C ASN A 23 1.93 6.78 4.57
N LEU A 24 2.53 5.76 3.95
CA LEU A 24 3.26 5.90 2.69
C LEU A 24 2.35 6.39 1.56
N LEU A 25 1.19 5.74 1.40
CA LEU A 25 0.20 6.10 0.39
C LEU A 25 -0.38 7.50 0.66
N GLN A 26 -0.70 7.83 1.91
CA GLN A 26 -1.24 9.15 2.25
C GLN A 26 -0.22 10.28 2.02
N ALA A 27 1.05 10.04 2.32
CA ALA A 27 2.09 11.05 2.26
C ALA A 27 2.60 11.31 0.84
N PHE A 28 2.77 10.26 0.01
CA PHE A 28 3.53 10.38 -1.24
C PHE A 28 2.71 10.19 -2.52
N TYR A 29 1.60 9.48 -2.45
CA TYR A 29 0.84 9.16 -3.65
C TYR A 29 0.11 10.39 -4.20
N GLY A 30 0.17 10.56 -5.52
CA GLY A 30 -0.50 11.65 -6.22
C GLY A 30 0.20 13.00 -6.09
N LEU A 31 1.32 13.10 -5.36
CA LEU A 31 2.08 14.35 -5.26
C LEU A 31 2.80 14.69 -6.57
N ASN A 32 3.49 13.72 -7.17
CA ASN A 32 4.10 13.84 -8.49
C ASN A 32 4.35 12.45 -9.11
N SER A 33 4.66 12.42 -10.41
CA SER A 33 4.87 11.15 -11.14
C SER A 33 6.04 10.35 -10.59
N ARG A 34 7.13 11.01 -10.21
CA ARG A 34 8.34 10.36 -9.68
C ARG A 34 8.05 9.62 -8.38
N PHE A 35 7.33 10.22 -7.44
CA PHE A 35 6.96 9.55 -6.19
C PHE A 35 6.00 8.38 -6.44
N ASN A 36 5.07 8.52 -7.38
CA ASN A 36 4.22 7.39 -7.77
C ASN A 36 5.03 6.22 -8.33
N GLU A 37 6.00 6.48 -9.20
CA GLU A 37 6.91 5.44 -9.74
C GLU A 37 7.75 4.76 -8.64
N LEU A 38 8.23 5.54 -7.67
CA LEU A 38 8.97 5.00 -6.53
C LEU A 38 8.07 4.15 -5.63
N LEU A 39 6.83 4.59 -5.36
CA LEU A 39 5.85 3.79 -4.60
C LEU A 39 5.58 2.46 -5.30
N TYR A 40 5.36 2.48 -6.62
CA TYR A 40 5.14 1.27 -7.39
C TYR A 40 6.34 0.32 -7.33
N SER A 41 7.54 0.86 -7.49
CA SER A 41 8.78 0.07 -7.39
C SER A 41 8.96 -0.52 -5.99
N HIS A 42 8.63 0.25 -4.94
CA HIS A 42 8.69 -0.22 -3.56
C HIS A 42 7.68 -1.37 -3.31
N PHE A 43 6.43 -1.24 -3.76
CA PHE A 43 5.41 -2.28 -3.59
C PHE A 43 5.58 -3.51 -4.50
N GLN A 44 6.44 -3.44 -5.52
CA GLN A 44 6.87 -4.61 -6.29
C GLN A 44 7.81 -5.52 -5.52
N VAL A 45 8.42 -5.05 -4.43
CA VAL A 45 9.37 -5.82 -3.63
C VAL A 45 8.85 -6.03 -2.21
N HIS A 46 8.05 -5.10 -1.70
CA HIS A 46 7.49 -5.13 -0.35
C HIS A 46 6.02 -5.57 -0.34
N GLN A 47 5.61 -6.17 0.78
CA GLN A 47 4.23 -6.55 1.00
C GLN A 47 3.41 -5.30 1.37
N LEU A 48 2.16 -5.22 0.90
CA LEU A 48 1.22 -4.27 1.50
C LEU A 48 0.74 -4.83 2.83
N ASP A 49 1.21 -4.25 3.92
CA ASP A 49 0.73 -4.59 5.26
C ASP A 49 -0.40 -3.65 5.66
N LEU A 50 -1.63 -4.18 5.64
CA LEU A 50 -2.84 -3.49 6.07
C LEU A 50 -3.41 -4.15 7.34
N LYS A 51 -2.60 -4.87 8.12
CA LYS A 51 -3.09 -5.57 9.32
C LYS A 51 -3.55 -4.64 10.45
N SER A 52 -3.01 -3.43 10.50
CA SER A 52 -3.25 -2.45 11.59
C SER A 52 -3.87 -1.15 11.08
N VAL A 53 -4.51 -1.19 9.90
CA VAL A 53 -5.16 0.00 9.34
C VAL A 53 -6.63 0.02 9.77
N SER A 54 -7.13 1.22 10.09
CA SER A 54 -8.55 1.40 10.36
C SER A 54 -9.41 1.01 9.15
N LYS A 55 -10.67 0.63 9.37
CA LYS A 55 -11.63 0.36 8.30
C LYS A 55 -11.76 1.52 7.31
N GLU A 56 -11.76 2.76 7.80
CA GLU A 56 -11.85 3.96 6.94
C GLU A 56 -10.63 4.06 6.02
N THR A 57 -9.44 3.89 6.58
CA THR A 57 -8.18 3.87 5.84
C THR A 57 -8.17 2.75 4.80
N PHE A 58 -8.63 1.56 5.19
CA PHE A 58 -8.76 0.43 4.27
C PHE A 58 -9.70 0.74 3.11
N ASP A 59 -10.89 1.29 3.39
CA ASP A 59 -11.88 1.62 2.36
C ASP A 59 -11.31 2.62 1.35
N ILE A 60 -10.49 3.57 1.82
CA ILE A 60 -9.77 4.51 0.96
C ILE A 60 -8.73 3.78 0.11
N ILE A 61 -7.88 2.95 0.72
CA ILE A 61 -6.83 2.19 0.03
C ILE A 61 -7.43 1.26 -1.03
N SER A 62 -8.40 0.44 -0.64
CA SER A 62 -9.05 -0.55 -1.50
C SER A 62 -9.80 0.06 -2.68
N LYS A 63 -10.44 1.23 -2.50
CA LYS A 63 -11.21 1.87 -3.59
C LYS A 63 -10.35 2.73 -4.50
N LYS A 64 -9.34 3.43 -3.95
CA LYS A 64 -8.58 4.43 -4.72
C LYS A 64 -7.24 3.93 -5.23
N PHE A 65 -6.50 3.19 -4.41
CA PHE A 65 -5.09 2.89 -4.66
C PHE A 65 -4.91 1.49 -5.21
N LEU A 66 -5.55 0.55 -4.54
CA LEU A 66 -5.39 -0.85 -4.80
C LEU A 66 -5.71 -1.22 -6.26
N PRO A 67 -6.78 -0.71 -6.92
CA PRO A 67 -7.04 -1.01 -8.34
C PRO A 67 -5.91 -0.58 -9.29
N LEU A 68 -5.08 0.38 -8.87
CA LEU A 68 -3.99 0.94 -9.68
C LEU A 68 -2.69 0.16 -9.50
N ILE A 69 -2.50 -0.42 -8.32
CA ILE A 69 -1.26 -1.11 -7.95
C ILE A 69 -1.40 -2.63 -7.87
N ILE A 70 -2.61 -3.18 -7.87
CA ILE A 70 -2.83 -4.61 -7.56
C ILE A 70 -2.07 -5.58 -8.45
N ASN A 71 -1.81 -5.21 -9.71
CA ASN A 71 -1.04 -6.03 -10.64
C ASN A 71 0.47 -6.01 -10.36
N GLN A 72 0.91 -5.10 -9.50
CA GLN A 72 2.32 -4.87 -9.19
C GLN A 72 2.70 -5.38 -7.80
N ILE A 73 1.73 -5.73 -6.95
CA ILE A 73 2.01 -6.08 -5.56
C ILE A 73 2.36 -7.57 -5.42
N ILE A 74 3.36 -7.88 -4.58
CA ILE A 74 3.72 -9.27 -4.31
C ILE A 74 2.70 -9.92 -3.40
N SER A 75 2.33 -9.30 -2.29
CA SER A 75 1.32 -9.86 -1.40
C SER A 75 0.63 -8.77 -0.61
N LEU A 76 -0.55 -9.11 -0.14
CA LEU A 76 -1.38 -8.28 0.71
C LEU A 76 -1.59 -9.01 2.03
N HIS A 77 -1.29 -8.35 3.13
CA HIS A 77 -1.51 -8.86 4.47
C HIS A 77 -2.65 -8.08 5.13
N LEU A 78 -3.72 -8.80 5.50
CA LEU A 78 -4.90 -8.25 6.15
C LEU A 78 -5.08 -8.90 7.53
N SER A 79 -5.64 -8.15 8.49
CA SER A 79 -6.08 -8.68 9.78
C SER A 79 -7.60 -8.73 9.86
N SER A 80 -8.10 -9.84 10.39
CA SER A 80 -9.52 -10.02 10.72
C SER A 80 -9.88 -9.43 12.09
N ASP A 81 -8.87 -9.19 12.94
CA ASP A 81 -9.08 -8.80 14.35
C ASP A 81 -9.44 -7.33 14.48
N GLU A 82 -8.70 -6.45 13.80
CA GLU A 82 -9.02 -5.01 13.79
C GLU A 82 -10.15 -4.69 12.82
N THR A 83 -10.37 -5.59 11.85
CA THR A 83 -11.36 -5.40 10.79
C THR A 83 -12.05 -6.72 10.40
N PRO A 84 -13.09 -7.14 11.14
CA PRO A 84 -13.82 -8.36 10.83
C PRO A 84 -14.55 -8.29 9.49
N GLY A 85 -14.49 -9.36 8.69
CA GLY A 85 -15.22 -9.49 7.43
C GLY A 85 -14.58 -8.78 6.22
N LEU A 86 -13.42 -8.16 6.43
CA LEU A 86 -12.74 -7.34 5.44
C LEU A 86 -11.97 -8.16 4.38
N PRO A 87 -11.30 -9.28 4.73
CA PRO A 87 -10.82 -10.25 3.75
C PRO A 87 -11.92 -10.74 2.80
N GLU A 88 -13.10 -11.05 3.32
CA GLU A 88 -14.24 -11.56 2.55
C GLU A 88 -14.82 -10.49 1.63
N LEU A 89 -14.94 -9.25 2.11
CA LEU A 89 -15.35 -8.09 1.30
C LEU A 89 -14.39 -7.85 0.14
N PHE A 90 -13.09 -7.93 0.41
CA PHE A 90 -12.04 -7.76 -0.61
C PHE A 90 -12.13 -8.82 -1.71
N LEU A 91 -12.33 -10.09 -1.33
CA LEU A 91 -12.51 -11.20 -2.28
C LEU A 91 -13.83 -11.08 -3.06
N SER A 92 -14.90 -10.60 -2.43
CA SER A 92 -16.20 -10.39 -3.08
C SER A 92 -16.18 -9.27 -4.13
N GLY A 93 -15.23 -8.34 -4.04
CA GLY A 93 -15.04 -7.22 -4.97
C GLY A 93 -14.37 -7.60 -6.31
N GLY A 94 -14.09 -8.88 -6.56
CA GLY A 94 -13.49 -9.36 -7.81
C GLY A 94 -11.99 -9.14 -7.93
N LEU A 95 -11.32 -8.78 -6.82
CA LEU A 95 -9.87 -8.61 -6.75
C LEU A 95 -9.22 -9.99 -6.51
N THR A 96 -9.01 -10.74 -7.59
CA THR A 96 -8.35 -12.06 -7.54
C THR A 96 -6.83 -11.91 -7.39
N LEU A 97 -6.38 -11.62 -6.19
CA LEU A 97 -4.96 -11.78 -5.84
C LEU A 97 -4.67 -13.26 -5.60
N ASN A 98 -3.96 -13.91 -6.52
CA ASN A 98 -3.37 -15.25 -6.32
C ASN A 98 -2.32 -15.29 -5.18
N ARG A 99 -2.13 -14.19 -4.44
CA ARG A 99 -1.05 -13.94 -3.47
C ARG A 99 -1.57 -13.36 -2.15
N PHE A 100 -2.80 -13.71 -1.80
CA PHE A 100 -3.44 -13.31 -0.56
C PHE A 100 -2.95 -14.19 0.61
N ILE A 101 -2.50 -13.58 1.70
CA ILE A 101 -2.17 -14.27 2.96
C ILE A 101 -3.03 -13.66 4.05
N SER A 102 -4.04 -14.40 4.53
CA SER A 102 -4.77 -14.05 5.76
C SER A 102 -4.14 -14.72 6.96
N SER A 103 -3.85 -13.95 8.00
CA SER A 103 -3.62 -14.50 9.34
C SER A 103 -4.98 -14.75 10.02
N GLN A 104 -5.13 -15.94 10.62
CA GLN A 104 -6.19 -16.24 11.58
C GLN A 104 -5.79 -15.75 12.98
#